data_AF-A0A831RJ59-F1
#
_entry.id   AF-A0A831RJ59-F1
#
_cell.length_a   1.000
_cell.length_b   1.000
_cell.length_c   1.000
_cell.angle_alpha   90.00
_cell.angle_beta   90.00
_cell.angle_gamma   90.00
#
_symmetry.space_group_name_H-M   'P 1'
#
loop_
_entity.id
_entity.type
_entity.pdbx_description
1 polymer ?
#
loop_
_entity_poly.entity_id
_entity_poly.type
_entity_poly.pdbx_seq_one_letter_code
_entity_poly.pdbx_strand_id
1 'polypeptide(L)'
;MNTITHYSDEIINAFVDGELAAAERRELLAAAAESDRLRQRICEAVQLKELVRGAYPARSPEGLVKGRSGRRGARMRHAAAAAVAVLAVSVALLLPRPEPGQRLADGALSPVLPLSTGEEAGETTRVVFHVSSADPAAARELLDQVELVLREYAAGNRPLKVEVIANNEGLRLLQQGRSPVAERIRRLDQRYQNLLFAACGNTLERLRRETGEQIRILPQAVIVQSGVSFVARRQQEGWAYIKV
;
A
#
# COMPACT_ATOMS: atom_id res chain seq x y z
N MET A 1 33.15 26.33 -1.95
CA MET A 1 33.76 25.31 -2.84
C MET A 1 32.72 24.22 -3.06
N ASN A 2 32.02 24.22 -4.20
CA ASN A 2 31.03 23.18 -4.51
C ASN A 2 31.77 21.96 -5.08
N THR A 3 32.02 20.96 -4.25
CA THR A 3 32.39 19.62 -4.72
C THR A 3 31.11 18.96 -5.23
N ILE A 4 30.87 19.04 -6.54
CA ILE A 4 29.83 18.25 -7.19
C ILE A 4 30.30 16.80 -7.13
N THR A 5 29.87 16.06 -6.10
CA THR A 5 30.07 14.62 -6.02
C THR A 5 29.29 13.98 -7.16
N HIS A 6 29.99 13.64 -8.24
CA HIS A 6 29.38 13.10 -9.44
C HIS A 6 29.13 11.60 -9.26
N TYR A 7 27.90 11.24 -8.92
CA TYR A 7 27.48 9.83 -8.89
C TYR A 7 27.39 9.28 -10.32
N SER A 8 28.05 8.14 -10.56
CA SER A 8 28.02 7.46 -11.85
C SER A 8 26.70 6.70 -12.04
N ASP A 9 26.37 6.35 -13.28
CA ASP A 9 25.13 5.63 -13.58
C ASP A 9 25.15 4.20 -13.02
N GLU A 10 26.34 3.60 -12.87
CA GLU A 10 26.51 2.27 -12.27
C GLU A 10 26.05 2.26 -10.80
N ILE A 11 26.39 3.30 -10.03
CA ILE A 11 25.99 3.41 -8.62
C ILE A 11 24.46 3.62 -8.53
N ILE A 12 23.90 4.44 -9.41
CA ILE A 12 22.45 4.68 -9.45
C ILE A 12 21.71 3.40 -9.82
N ASN A 13 22.18 2.65 -10.82
CA ASN A 13 21.59 1.38 -11.22
C ASN A 13 21.73 0.33 -10.11
N ALA A 14 22.89 0.21 -9.46
CA ALA A 14 23.09 -0.68 -8.32
C ALA A 14 22.14 -0.34 -7.15
N PHE A 15 21.87 0.96 -6.92
CA PHE A 15 20.85 1.40 -5.96
C PHE A 15 19.44 0.95 -6.36
N VAL A 16 19.06 1.15 -7.62
CA VAL A 16 17.74 0.78 -8.18
C VAL A 16 17.54 -0.75 -8.22
N ASP A 17 18.62 -1.51 -8.40
CA ASP A 17 18.63 -2.97 -8.36
C ASP A 17 18.66 -3.55 -6.96
N GLY A 18 18.95 -2.72 -5.95
CA GLY A 18 19.02 -3.13 -4.55
C GLY A 18 20.37 -3.72 -4.14
N GLU A 19 21.35 -3.71 -5.04
CA GLU A 19 22.70 -4.27 -4.88
C GLU A 19 23.68 -3.32 -4.17
N LEU A 20 23.28 -2.06 -3.92
CA LEU A 20 24.11 -1.10 -3.19
C LEU A 20 24.12 -1.37 -1.69
N ALA A 21 25.32 -1.36 -1.07
CA ALA A 21 25.51 -1.63 0.35
C ALA A 21 24.81 -0.60 1.24
N ALA A 22 24.48 -0.97 2.48
CA ALA A 22 23.67 -0.14 3.37
C ALA A 22 24.31 1.21 3.76
N ALA A 23 25.64 1.31 3.75
CA ALA A 23 26.35 2.57 4.02
C ALA A 23 26.29 3.51 2.79
N GLU A 24 26.65 3.01 1.62
CA GLU A 24 26.65 3.74 0.35
C GLU A 24 25.23 4.18 -0.04
N ARG A 25 24.23 3.34 0.23
CA ARG A 25 22.82 3.68 0.04
C ARG A 25 22.40 4.90 0.87
N ARG A 26 22.84 4.99 2.12
CA ARG A 26 22.54 6.14 3.00
C ARG A 26 23.22 7.40 2.48
N GLU A 27 24.45 7.29 2.01
CA GLU A 27 25.20 8.41 1.43
C GLU A 27 24.56 8.93 0.14
N LEU A 28 24.18 8.04 -0.78
CA LEU A 28 23.47 8.38 -2.01
C LEU A 28 22.14 9.10 -1.71
N LEU A 29 21.36 8.58 -0.75
CA LEU A 29 20.08 9.18 -0.37
C LEU A 29 20.26 10.56 0.30
N ALA A 30 21.29 10.73 1.12
CA ALA A 30 21.63 12.03 1.70
C ALA A 30 22.00 13.04 0.60
N ALA A 31 22.84 12.65 -0.36
CA ALA A 31 23.19 13.50 -1.48
C ALA A 31 21.99 13.80 -2.41
N ALA A 32 21.07 12.85 -2.58
CA ALA A 32 19.83 13.06 -3.33
C ALA A 32 18.86 14.01 -2.61
N ALA A 33 18.92 14.12 -1.28
CA ALA A 33 18.13 15.12 -0.56
C ALA A 33 18.56 16.56 -0.90
N GLU A 34 19.82 16.76 -1.29
CA GLU A 34 20.39 18.07 -1.57
C GLU A 34 20.46 18.42 -3.07
N SER A 35 20.39 17.43 -3.96
CA SER A 35 20.56 17.62 -5.41
C SER A 35 19.34 17.19 -6.23
N ASP A 36 18.64 18.17 -6.82
CA ASP A 36 17.55 17.92 -7.78
C ASP A 36 18.00 17.06 -8.97
N ARG A 37 19.19 17.33 -9.48
CA ARG A 37 19.75 16.60 -10.64
C ARG A 37 19.95 15.12 -10.33
N LEU A 38 20.41 14.79 -9.11
CA LEU A 38 20.60 13.39 -8.70
C LEU A 38 19.25 12.71 -8.46
N ARG A 39 18.29 13.39 -7.83
CA ARG A 39 16.91 12.87 -7.67
C ARG A 39 16.31 12.51 -9.01
N GLN A 40 16.40 13.42 -9.98
CA GLN A 40 15.83 13.22 -11.30
C GLN A 40 16.44 11.97 -11.98
N ARG A 41 17.77 11.81 -11.94
CA ARG A 41 18.44 10.63 -12.51
C ARG A 41 18.02 9.31 -11.83
N ILE A 42 17.86 9.32 -10.50
CA ILE A 42 17.36 8.14 -9.77
C ILE A 42 15.92 7.81 -10.19
N CYS A 43 15.05 8.82 -10.26
CA CYS A 43 13.66 8.64 -10.70
C CYS A 43 13.57 8.11 -12.14
N GLU A 44 14.38 8.66 -13.05
CA GLU A 44 14.46 8.21 -14.45
C GLU A 44 14.89 6.73 -14.53
N ALA A 45 15.89 6.32 -13.76
CA ALA A 45 16.35 4.93 -13.71
C ALA A 45 15.27 3.97 -13.17
N VAL A 46 14.55 4.36 -12.11
CA VAL A 46 13.42 3.58 -11.57
C VAL A 46 12.30 3.45 -12.61
N GLN A 47 11.92 4.57 -13.25
CA GLN A 47 10.87 4.58 -14.26
C GLN A 47 11.23 3.68 -15.45
N LEU A 48 12.48 3.77 -15.93
CA LEU A 48 12.97 2.93 -17.02
C LEU A 48 12.89 1.45 -16.66
N LYS A 49 13.30 1.06 -15.44
CA LYS A 49 13.22 -0.33 -14.97
C LYS A 49 11.78 -0.86 -14.95
N GLU A 50 10.83 -0.06 -14.46
CA GLU A 50 9.42 -0.45 -14.43
C GLU A 50 8.84 -0.59 -15.85
N LEU A 51 9.18 0.31 -16.77
CA LEU A 51 8.78 0.21 -18.18
C LEU A 51 9.35 -1.06 -18.84
N VAL A 52 10.64 -1.37 -18.63
CA VAL A 52 11.28 -2.57 -19.17
C VAL A 52 10.64 -3.84 -18.61
N ARG A 53 10.38 -3.88 -17.30
CA ARG A 53 9.73 -5.02 -16.64
C ARG A 53 8.30 -5.24 -17.14
N GLY A 54 7.58 -4.16 -17.43
CA GLY A 54 6.24 -4.21 -18.02
C GLY A 54 6.24 -4.75 -19.45
N ALA A 55 7.24 -4.37 -20.26
CA ALA A 55 7.38 -4.85 -21.64
C ALA A 55 7.91 -6.29 -21.72
N TYR A 56 8.80 -6.67 -20.80
CA TYR A 56 9.43 -7.99 -20.72
C TYR A 56 9.15 -8.61 -19.35
N PRO A 57 7.97 -9.23 -19.15
CA PRO A 57 7.71 -9.96 -17.91
C PRO A 57 8.75 -11.07 -17.77
N ALA A 58 9.45 -11.09 -16.63
CA ALA A 58 10.44 -12.11 -16.34
C ALA A 58 9.84 -13.50 -16.59
N ARG A 59 10.42 -14.27 -17.51
CA ARG A 59 10.09 -15.69 -17.62
C ARG A 59 10.43 -16.34 -16.29
N SER A 60 9.41 -16.89 -15.64
CA SER A 60 9.64 -17.81 -14.54
C SER A 60 10.53 -18.94 -15.06
N PRO A 61 11.60 -19.34 -14.35
CA PRO A 61 12.37 -20.51 -14.76
C PRO A 61 11.44 -21.72 -14.67
N GLU A 62 11.04 -22.24 -15.84
CA GLU A 62 10.33 -23.50 -15.95
C GLU A 62 11.23 -24.62 -15.44
N GLY A 63 11.02 -24.99 -14.17
CA GLY A 63 11.51 -26.25 -13.63
C GLY A 63 10.74 -27.41 -14.27
N LEU A 64 11.43 -28.12 -15.17
CA LEU A 64 11.24 -29.52 -15.57
C LEU A 64 10.02 -30.26 -14.96
N VAL A 65 8.93 -30.37 -15.71
CA VAL A 65 8.04 -31.54 -15.64
C VAL A 65 7.76 -32.06 -17.04
N LYS A 66 8.43 -33.16 -17.39
CA LYS A 66 8.13 -34.02 -18.54
C LYS A 66 6.91 -34.88 -18.22
N GLY A 67 5.91 -34.92 -19.10
CA GLY A 67 4.88 -35.97 -19.08
C GLY A 67 3.60 -35.61 -19.85
N ARG A 68 3.53 -36.03 -21.12
CA ARG A 68 2.44 -35.76 -22.10
C ARG A 68 1.15 -36.53 -21.79
N SER A 69 0.01 -35.90 -22.09
CA SER A 69 -1.01 -36.31 -23.09
C SER A 69 -2.38 -35.75 -22.67
N GLY A 70 -3.26 -35.23 -23.52
CA GLY A 70 -3.24 -34.99 -24.95
C GLY A 70 -4.65 -34.57 -25.37
N ARG A 71 -4.72 -33.73 -26.44
CA ARG A 71 -5.91 -33.45 -27.29
C ARG A 71 -7.07 -32.72 -26.58
N ARG A 72 -7.81 -31.80 -27.18
CA ARG A 72 -8.02 -31.34 -28.56
C ARG A 72 -8.84 -30.05 -28.41
N GLY A 73 -8.53 -29.01 -29.19
CA GLY A 73 -9.39 -27.82 -29.19
C GLY A 73 -8.83 -26.60 -29.87
N ALA A 74 -8.06 -26.77 -30.95
CA ALA A 74 -7.79 -25.66 -31.86
C ALA A 74 -9.08 -25.33 -32.64
N ARG A 75 -9.50 -24.07 -32.62
CA ARG A 75 -10.19 -23.32 -33.68
C ARG A 75 -10.26 -21.85 -33.19
N MET A 76 -9.29 -21.02 -33.56
CA MET A 76 -9.18 -20.31 -34.83
C MET A 76 -10.23 -19.21 -34.98
N ARG A 77 -9.78 -17.95 -34.91
CA ARG A 77 -10.09 -16.87 -35.87
C ARG A 77 -9.25 -15.64 -35.54
N HIS A 78 -8.25 -15.40 -36.39
CA HIS A 78 -7.60 -14.10 -36.51
C HIS A 78 -8.42 -13.17 -37.40
N ALA A 79 -8.22 -11.88 -37.15
CA ALA A 79 -8.17 -10.78 -38.12
C ALA A 79 -9.48 -10.16 -38.65
N ALA A 80 -9.69 -8.89 -38.28
CA ALA A 80 -10.04 -7.78 -39.18
C ALA A 80 -9.60 -6.47 -38.45
N ALA A 81 -8.51 -5.83 -38.89
CA ALA A 81 -8.52 -4.64 -39.78
C ALA A 81 -9.12 -3.41 -39.06
N ALA A 82 -8.31 -2.52 -38.46
CA ALA A 82 -7.62 -1.40 -39.14
C ALA A 82 -8.52 -0.67 -40.15
N ALA A 83 -9.19 0.42 -39.72
CA ALA A 83 -9.45 1.67 -40.47
C ALA A 83 -10.61 2.50 -39.89
N VAL A 84 -10.41 3.28 -38.81
CA VAL A 84 -11.19 4.54 -38.56
C VAL A 84 -10.35 5.51 -37.71
N ALA A 85 -9.11 5.80 -38.10
CA ALA A 85 -8.22 6.74 -37.37
C ALA A 85 -7.75 7.92 -38.23
N VAL A 86 -8.57 8.37 -39.19
CA VAL A 86 -8.20 9.49 -40.10
C VAL A 86 -9.23 10.65 -40.12
N LEU A 87 -10.29 10.62 -39.31
CA LEU A 87 -11.33 11.68 -39.33
C LEU A 87 -11.41 12.57 -38.08
N ALA A 88 -10.44 12.45 -37.15
CA ALA A 88 -10.41 13.26 -35.93
C ALA A 88 -9.33 14.38 -35.94
N VAL A 89 -8.67 14.63 -37.08
CA VAL A 89 -7.59 15.65 -37.20
C VAL A 89 -8.08 16.95 -37.88
N SER A 90 -9.31 17.00 -38.41
CA SER A 90 -9.84 18.17 -39.12
C SER A 90 -10.83 19.05 -38.33
N VAL A 91 -11.16 18.71 -37.07
CA VAL A 91 -12.07 19.51 -36.21
C VAL A 91 -11.35 20.00 -34.94
N ALA A 92 -10.12 20.46 -35.08
CA ALA A 92 -9.39 21.17 -34.01
C ALA A 92 -8.88 22.55 -34.46
N LEU A 93 -9.22 22.98 -35.67
CA LEU A 93 -8.79 24.25 -36.28
C LEU A 93 -9.84 25.37 -36.19
N LEU A 94 -10.98 25.16 -35.52
CA LEU A 94 -12.08 26.13 -35.48
C LEU A 94 -12.54 26.55 -34.07
N LEU A 95 -11.67 26.44 -33.05
CA LEU A 95 -11.92 27.04 -31.74
C LEU A 95 -10.99 28.23 -31.48
N PRO A 96 -11.52 29.37 -31.02
CA PRO A 96 -10.76 30.59 -30.76
C PRO A 96 -9.74 30.36 -29.63
N ARG A 97 -8.50 30.83 -29.86
CA ARG A 97 -7.42 30.79 -28.87
C ARG A 97 -7.59 31.89 -27.83
N PRO A 98 -7.45 31.61 -26.53
CA PRO A 98 -7.37 32.67 -25.52
C PRO A 98 -5.99 33.33 -25.55
N GLU A 99 -5.98 34.66 -25.62
CA GLU A 99 -4.80 35.53 -25.52
C GLU A 99 -4.17 35.46 -24.11
N PRO A 100 -2.83 35.46 -23.97
CA PRO A 100 -2.19 35.67 -22.67
C PRO A 100 -1.79 37.14 -22.52
N GLY A 101 -2.53 37.88 -21.69
CA GLY A 101 -2.21 39.27 -21.36
C GLY A 101 -2.51 39.61 -19.90
N GLN A 102 -1.47 40.09 -19.21
CA GLN A 102 -1.45 40.91 -17.98
C GLN A 102 -1.47 40.23 -16.58
N ARG A 103 -0.25 39.86 -16.16
CA ARG A 103 0.51 40.38 -15.00
C ARG A 103 -0.19 41.17 -13.85
N LEU A 104 0.25 40.80 -12.63
CA LEU A 104 0.57 41.59 -11.41
C LEU A 104 -0.50 41.80 -10.32
N ALA A 105 -0.26 41.16 -9.17
CA ALA A 105 -0.17 41.77 -7.82
C ALA A 105 0.42 40.68 -6.89
N ASP A 106 1.69 40.77 -6.50
CA ASP A 106 2.18 41.39 -5.25
C ASP A 106 1.17 41.37 -4.09
N GLY A 107 1.55 40.68 -3.01
CA GLY A 107 0.80 40.69 -1.76
C GLY A 107 0.95 39.42 -0.93
N ALA A 108 2.14 39.21 -0.39
CA ALA A 108 2.36 38.23 0.67
C ALA A 108 1.50 38.57 1.90
N LEU A 109 0.45 37.77 2.13
CA LEU A 109 -0.07 37.45 3.46
C LEU A 109 -0.64 36.03 3.36
N SER A 110 0.05 35.06 3.95
CA SER A 110 -0.49 33.72 4.15
C SER A 110 -1.79 33.83 4.95
N PRO A 111 -2.96 33.41 4.43
CA PRO A 111 -4.01 33.03 5.35
C PRO A 111 -3.53 31.73 6.00
N VAL A 112 -3.28 31.77 7.32
CA VAL A 112 -3.36 30.55 8.12
C VAL A 112 -4.78 30.05 7.87
N LEU A 113 -4.90 29.00 7.04
CA LEU A 113 -6.18 28.34 6.85
C LEU A 113 -6.65 27.94 8.25
N PRO A 114 -7.79 28.46 8.75
CA PRO A 114 -8.42 27.79 9.87
C PRO A 114 -8.66 26.36 9.40
N LEU A 115 -8.25 25.39 10.21
CA LEU A 115 -8.78 24.04 10.10
C LEU A 115 -10.28 24.23 10.29
N SER A 116 -11.01 24.34 9.18
CA SER A 116 -12.46 24.28 9.21
C SER A 116 -12.78 22.94 9.85
N THR A 117 -13.20 22.99 11.11
CA THR A 117 -14.05 21.97 11.68
C THR A 117 -15.32 22.00 10.86
N GLY A 118 -15.27 21.35 9.70
CA GLY A 118 -16.47 20.90 9.03
C GLY A 118 -17.14 19.94 10.01
N GLU A 119 -18.12 20.46 10.74
CA GLU A 119 -19.28 19.67 11.12
C GLU A 119 -19.99 19.24 9.83
N GLU A 120 -19.37 18.31 9.11
CA GLU A 120 -20.08 17.41 8.21
C GLU A 120 -20.72 16.37 9.12
N ALA A 121 -21.95 16.64 9.54
CA ALA A 121 -22.81 15.59 10.04
C ALA A 121 -23.00 14.55 8.90
N GLY A 122 -22.26 13.44 8.93
CA GLY A 122 -22.74 12.20 8.31
C GLY A 122 -21.74 11.16 7.82
N GLU A 123 -20.46 11.46 7.63
CA GLU A 123 -19.54 10.43 7.12
C GLU A 123 -18.88 9.65 8.26
N THR A 124 -19.25 8.36 8.37
CA THR A 124 -18.60 7.43 9.30
C THR A 124 -17.12 7.35 8.95
N THR A 125 -16.25 7.75 9.88
CA THR A 125 -14.80 7.57 9.73
C THR A 125 -14.47 6.08 9.77
N ARG A 126 -13.57 5.63 8.90
CA ARG A 126 -13.23 4.21 8.79
C ARG A 126 -11.72 4.04 8.74
N VAL A 127 -11.19 3.20 9.62
CA VAL A 127 -9.74 2.98 9.74
C VAL A 127 -9.46 1.48 9.76
N VAL A 128 -8.53 1.04 8.92
CA VAL A 128 -7.97 -0.31 8.94
C VAL A 128 -6.53 -0.25 9.43
N PHE A 129 -6.28 -0.86 10.59
CA PHE A 129 -4.96 -1.09 11.12
C PHE A 129 -4.43 -2.44 10.64
N HIS A 130 -3.16 -2.48 10.29
CA HIS A 130 -2.51 -3.69 9.82
C HIS A 130 -1.27 -3.96 10.67
N VAL A 131 -1.22 -5.17 11.23
CA VAL A 131 -0.08 -5.67 12.00
C VAL A 131 0.54 -6.89 11.33
N SER A 132 1.86 -6.85 11.19
CA SER A 132 2.63 -7.91 10.53
C SER A 132 3.68 -8.58 11.42
N SER A 133 3.95 -8.02 12.60
CA SER A 133 4.93 -8.51 13.58
C SER A 133 4.24 -9.25 14.73
N ALA A 134 4.89 -10.31 15.25
CA ALA A 134 4.48 -11.00 16.48
C ALA A 134 4.99 -10.33 17.76
N ASP A 135 5.72 -9.20 17.65
CA ASP A 135 6.32 -8.51 18.79
C ASP A 135 5.24 -8.06 19.80
N PRO A 136 5.29 -8.53 21.06
CA PRO A 136 4.36 -8.10 22.10
C PRO A 136 4.37 -6.58 22.36
N ALA A 137 5.50 -5.89 22.15
CA ALA A 137 5.56 -4.43 22.33
C ALA A 137 4.76 -3.72 21.24
N ALA A 138 5.01 -4.04 19.97
CA ALA A 138 4.23 -3.53 18.84
C ALA A 138 2.73 -3.86 18.97
N ALA A 139 2.39 -5.04 19.47
CA ALA A 139 1.00 -5.44 19.71
C ALA A 139 0.30 -4.57 20.78
N ARG A 140 1.00 -4.21 21.86
CA ARG A 140 0.45 -3.32 22.89
C ARG A 140 0.26 -1.91 22.34
N GLU A 141 1.27 -1.38 21.66
CA GLU A 141 1.20 -0.06 21.04
C GLU A 141 0.04 0.04 20.06
N LEU A 142 -0.14 -0.95 19.18
CA LEU A 142 -1.28 -1.04 18.29
C LEU A 142 -2.61 -0.97 19.04
N LEU A 143 -2.79 -1.78 20.08
CA LEU A 143 -4.05 -1.81 20.83
C LEU A 143 -4.29 -0.52 21.62
N ASP A 144 -3.24 0.16 22.05
CA ASP A 144 -3.33 1.46 22.72
C ASP A 144 -3.74 2.56 21.73
N GLN A 145 -3.19 2.56 20.50
CA GLN A 145 -3.61 3.44 19.41
C GLN A 145 -5.07 3.19 19.01
N VAL A 146 -5.45 1.92 18.85
CA VAL A 146 -6.84 1.54 18.55
C VAL A 146 -7.80 2.02 19.64
N GLU A 147 -7.49 1.79 20.92
CA GLU A 147 -8.33 2.25 22.02
C GLU A 147 -8.36 3.78 22.14
N LEU A 148 -7.26 4.46 21.86
CA LEU A 148 -7.22 5.93 21.84
C LEU A 148 -8.21 6.48 20.81
N VAL A 149 -8.10 6.06 19.55
CA VAL A 149 -8.97 6.54 18.46
C VAL A 149 -10.44 6.19 18.74
N LEU A 150 -10.72 4.99 19.24
CA LEU A 150 -12.09 4.60 19.63
C LEU A 150 -12.66 5.50 20.73
N ARG A 151 -11.86 5.83 21.76
CA ARG A 151 -12.29 6.72 22.85
C ARG A 151 -12.52 8.15 22.38
N GLU A 152 -11.63 8.71 21.57
CA GLU A 152 -11.73 10.08 21.07
C GLU A 152 -13.00 10.28 20.22
N TYR A 153 -13.30 9.34 19.33
CA TYR A 153 -14.50 9.42 18.50
C TYR A 153 -15.78 9.18 19.31
N ALA A 154 -15.77 8.25 20.27
CA ALA A 154 -16.89 8.04 21.17
C ALA A 154 -17.19 9.27 22.04
N ALA A 155 -16.16 9.93 22.58
CA ALA A 155 -16.32 11.14 23.39
C ALA A 155 -16.89 12.32 22.57
N GLY A 156 -16.51 12.43 21.30
CA GLY A 156 -17.05 13.43 20.37
C GLY A 156 -18.39 13.05 19.74
N ASN A 157 -18.99 11.91 20.11
CA ASN A 157 -20.21 11.36 19.49
C ASN A 157 -20.11 11.25 17.94
N ARG A 158 -18.92 10.96 17.42
CA ARG A 158 -18.65 10.83 15.98
C ARG A 158 -18.65 9.35 15.57
N PRO A 159 -19.29 8.99 14.44
CA PRO A 159 -19.30 7.61 13.96
C PRO A 159 -17.91 7.17 13.48
N LEU A 160 -17.44 6.03 13.98
CA LEU A 160 -16.14 5.43 13.64
C LEU A 160 -16.29 3.91 13.45
N LYS A 161 -15.61 3.33 12.46
CA LYS A 161 -15.39 1.88 12.34
C LYS A 161 -13.89 1.59 12.30
N VAL A 162 -13.46 0.63 13.10
CA VAL A 162 -12.06 0.21 13.18
C VAL A 162 -11.97 -1.28 12.85
N GLU A 163 -11.04 -1.62 11.96
CA GLU A 163 -10.70 -3.01 11.66
C GLU A 163 -9.21 -3.23 11.85
N VAL A 164 -8.84 -4.34 12.47
CA VAL A 164 -7.45 -4.72 12.70
C VAL A 164 -7.17 -6.02 11.97
N ILE A 165 -6.34 -5.99 10.94
CA ILE A 165 -5.94 -7.16 10.17
C ILE A 165 -4.53 -7.62 10.58
N ALA A 166 -4.43 -8.88 10.99
CA ALA A 166 -3.17 -9.53 11.29
C ALA A 166 -2.75 -10.45 10.14
N ASN A 167 -1.52 -10.28 9.65
CA ASN A 167 -0.89 -11.19 8.70
C ASN A 167 0.52 -11.57 9.16
N ASN A 168 1.19 -12.43 8.38
CA ASN A 168 2.53 -12.93 8.68
C ASN A 168 2.67 -13.40 10.14
N GLU A 169 3.77 -13.04 10.81
CA GLU A 169 3.98 -13.40 12.22
C GLU A 169 2.96 -12.71 13.14
N GLY A 170 2.42 -11.54 12.73
CA GLY A 170 1.34 -10.87 13.44
C GLY A 170 0.10 -11.72 13.67
N LEU A 171 -0.13 -12.76 12.86
CA LEU A 171 -1.22 -13.73 13.11
C LEU A 171 -1.12 -14.39 14.50
N ARG A 172 0.10 -14.55 15.03
CA ARG A 172 0.32 -15.13 16.37
C ARG A 172 -0.29 -14.29 17.49
N LEU A 173 -0.50 -12.99 17.26
CA LEU A 173 -1.22 -12.10 18.19
C LEU A 173 -2.71 -12.46 18.29
N LEU A 174 -3.26 -13.18 17.32
CA LEU A 174 -4.64 -13.68 17.33
C LEU A 174 -4.72 -15.18 17.60
N GLN A 175 -3.61 -15.83 17.96
CA GLN A 175 -3.57 -17.27 18.23
C GLN A 175 -4.10 -17.58 19.64
N GLN A 176 -5.08 -18.48 19.71
CA GLN A 176 -5.65 -18.95 20.97
C GLN A 176 -4.59 -19.70 21.78
N GLY A 177 -4.50 -19.39 23.08
CA GLY A 177 -3.56 -20.02 24.01
C GLY A 177 -2.09 -19.57 23.87
N ARG A 178 -1.76 -18.72 22.90
CA ARG A 178 -0.39 -18.18 22.72
C ARG A 178 -0.31 -16.67 22.63
N SER A 179 -1.40 -16.00 22.26
CA SER A 179 -1.39 -14.55 22.12
C SER A 179 -1.05 -13.85 23.45
N PRO A 180 -0.04 -12.95 23.48
CA PRO A 180 0.32 -12.19 24.67
C PRO A 180 -0.72 -11.10 25.02
N VAL A 181 -1.68 -10.84 24.12
CA VAL A 181 -2.67 -9.76 24.23
C VAL A 181 -4.11 -10.27 24.12
N ALA A 182 -4.35 -11.58 24.22
CA ALA A 182 -5.67 -12.20 24.06
C ALA A 182 -6.73 -11.56 24.98
N GLU A 183 -6.37 -11.35 26.24
CA GLU A 183 -7.26 -10.79 27.25
C GLU A 183 -7.59 -9.31 26.96
N ARG A 184 -6.64 -8.56 26.38
CA ARG A 184 -6.86 -7.19 25.93
C ARG A 184 -7.80 -7.12 24.73
N ILE A 185 -7.59 -7.99 23.74
CA ILE A 185 -8.47 -8.14 22.56
C ILE A 185 -9.90 -8.43 23.01
N ARG A 186 -10.08 -9.40 23.91
CA ARG A 186 -11.39 -9.75 24.48
C ARG A 186 -12.09 -8.56 25.12
N ARG A 187 -11.38 -7.76 25.91
CA ARG A 187 -11.98 -6.56 26.54
C ARG A 187 -12.37 -5.49 25.53
N LEU A 188 -11.55 -5.28 24.50
CA LEU A 188 -11.84 -4.28 23.47
C LEU A 188 -13.04 -4.68 22.61
N ASP A 189 -13.10 -5.94 22.19
CA ASP A 189 -14.22 -6.53 21.44
C ASP A 189 -15.55 -6.41 22.21
N GLN A 190 -15.54 -6.69 23.52
CA GLN A 190 -16.72 -6.54 24.38
C GLN A 190 -17.16 -5.09 24.58
N ARG A 191 -16.20 -4.14 24.56
CA ARG A 191 -16.46 -2.73 24.82
C ARG A 191 -16.90 -1.96 23.58
N TYR A 192 -16.39 -2.33 22.42
CA TYR A 192 -16.54 -1.57 21.18
C TYR A 192 -17.15 -2.45 20.08
N GLN A 193 -18.44 -2.26 19.81
CA GLN A 193 -19.15 -2.97 18.73
C GLN A 193 -18.70 -2.55 17.32
N ASN A 194 -17.97 -1.44 17.22
CA ASN A 194 -17.43 -0.87 16.00
C ASN A 194 -15.96 -1.26 15.74
N LEU A 195 -15.46 -2.27 16.46
CA LEU A 195 -14.12 -2.84 16.30
C LEU A 195 -14.22 -4.28 15.79
N LEU A 196 -13.43 -4.62 14.77
CA LEU A 196 -13.33 -5.98 14.24
C LEU A 196 -11.86 -6.41 14.17
N PHE A 197 -11.57 -7.61 14.66
CA PHE A 197 -10.28 -8.27 14.44
C PHE A 197 -10.39 -9.26 13.27
N ALA A 198 -9.43 -9.23 12.35
CA ALA A 198 -9.37 -10.11 11.19
C ALA A 198 -8.02 -10.83 11.13
N ALA A 199 -8.06 -12.13 10.84
CA ALA A 199 -6.90 -12.99 10.68
C ALA A 199 -6.76 -13.43 9.21
N CYS A 200 -5.57 -13.27 8.63
CA CYS A 200 -5.29 -13.68 7.26
C CYS A 200 -5.26 -15.23 7.13
N GLY A 201 -6.22 -15.78 6.39
CA GLY A 201 -6.39 -17.21 6.11
C GLY A 201 -5.21 -17.81 5.35
N ASN A 202 -4.72 -17.13 4.30
CA ASN A 202 -3.51 -17.55 3.58
C ASN A 202 -2.29 -17.67 4.51
N THR A 203 -2.14 -16.73 5.44
CA THR A 203 -1.08 -16.77 6.46
C THR A 203 -1.30 -17.93 7.43
N LEU A 204 -2.53 -18.12 7.91
CA LEU A 204 -2.88 -19.21 8.81
C LEU A 204 -2.56 -20.58 8.19
N GLU A 205 -2.94 -20.80 6.93
CA GLU A 205 -2.62 -22.02 6.22
C GLU A 205 -1.10 -22.21 6.01
N ARG A 206 -0.39 -21.13 5.64
CA ARG A 206 1.06 -21.16 5.49
C ARG A 206 1.74 -21.56 6.81
N LEU A 207 1.40 -20.90 7.91
CA LEU A 207 1.98 -21.21 9.23
C LEU A 207 1.66 -22.63 9.68
N ARG A 208 0.44 -23.13 9.45
CA ARG A 208 0.09 -24.54 9.73
C ARG A 208 0.96 -25.52 8.93
N ARG A 209 1.20 -25.24 7.65
CA ARG A 209 2.07 -26.06 6.78
C ARG A 209 3.53 -26.02 7.20
N GLU A 210 4.06 -24.85 7.54
CA GLU A 210 5.48 -24.64 7.87
C GLU A 210 5.83 -25.16 9.27
N THR A 211 4.95 -24.99 10.25
CA THR A 211 5.23 -25.33 11.65
C THR A 211 4.69 -26.70 12.06
N GLY A 212 3.73 -27.25 11.31
CA GLY A 212 2.97 -28.45 11.72
C GLY A 212 2.02 -28.20 12.90
N GLU A 213 1.88 -26.96 13.38
CA GLU A 213 1.05 -26.63 14.54
C GLU A 213 -0.44 -26.57 14.18
N GLN A 214 -1.31 -27.05 15.09
CA GLN A 214 -2.73 -26.73 15.03
C GLN A 214 -2.97 -25.31 15.57
N ILE A 215 -2.87 -24.32 14.70
CA ILE A 215 -3.15 -22.93 15.03
C ILE A 215 -4.66 -22.70 15.05
N ARG A 216 -5.21 -22.35 16.22
CA ARG A 216 -6.59 -21.89 16.40
C ARG A 216 -6.61 -20.38 16.65
N ILE A 217 -7.58 -19.69 16.08
CA ILE A 217 -7.73 -18.23 16.19
C ILE A 217 -8.68 -17.90 17.35
N LEU A 218 -8.45 -16.77 18.02
CA LEU A 218 -9.33 -16.25 19.07
C LEU A 218 -10.76 -16.07 18.54
N PRO A 219 -11.80 -16.35 19.34
CA PRO A 219 -13.20 -16.25 18.90
C PRO A 219 -13.64 -14.81 18.56
N GLN A 220 -12.91 -13.79 19.03
CA GLN A 220 -13.12 -12.38 18.71
C GLN A 220 -12.63 -11.99 17.32
N ALA A 221 -11.86 -12.86 16.65
CA ALA A 221 -11.28 -12.59 15.36
C ALA A 221 -11.94 -13.44 14.26
N VAL A 222 -12.30 -12.78 13.16
CA VAL A 222 -12.82 -13.46 11.96
C VAL A 222 -11.66 -13.86 11.05
N ILE A 223 -11.81 -14.97 10.34
CA ILE A 223 -10.82 -15.39 9.33
C ILE A 223 -11.24 -14.82 7.98
N VAL A 224 -10.34 -14.07 7.35
CA VAL A 224 -10.53 -13.54 5.98
C VAL A 224 -9.57 -14.26 5.04
N GLN A 225 -9.96 -14.51 3.79
CA GLN A 225 -9.12 -15.29 2.87
C GLN A 225 -7.71 -14.69 2.68
N SER A 226 -7.64 -13.39 2.37
CA SER A 226 -6.40 -12.67 2.11
C SER A 226 -6.39 -11.33 2.82
N GLY A 227 -5.37 -11.09 3.67
CA GLY A 227 -5.19 -9.81 4.36
C GLY A 227 -4.89 -8.66 3.39
N VAL A 228 -4.13 -8.90 2.32
CA VAL A 228 -3.83 -7.87 1.31
C VAL A 228 -5.09 -7.47 0.55
N SER A 229 -5.88 -8.45 0.11
CA SER A 229 -7.14 -8.19 -0.60
C SER A 229 -8.16 -7.51 0.31
N PHE A 230 -8.18 -7.86 1.60
CA PHE A 230 -8.99 -7.19 2.61
C PHE A 230 -8.64 -5.71 2.73
N VAL A 231 -7.35 -5.38 2.93
CA VAL A 231 -6.86 -4.00 3.02
C VAL A 231 -7.12 -3.23 1.72
N ALA A 232 -6.85 -3.84 0.57
CA ALA A 232 -7.09 -3.21 -0.74
C ALA A 232 -8.56 -2.83 -0.92
N ARG A 233 -9.48 -3.73 -0.57
CA ARG A 233 -10.93 -3.45 -0.61
C ARG A 233 -11.31 -2.32 0.34
N ARG A 234 -10.79 -2.31 1.57
CA ARG A 234 -11.03 -1.22 2.52
C ARG A 234 -10.55 0.13 1.99
N GLN A 235 -9.35 0.19 1.42
CA GLN A 235 -8.85 1.42 0.82
C GLN A 235 -9.74 1.89 -0.36
N GLN A 236 -10.22 0.98 -1.21
CA GLN A 236 -11.19 1.31 -2.27
C GLN A 236 -12.54 1.83 -1.73
N GLU A 237 -12.95 1.35 -0.55
CA GLU A 237 -14.14 1.83 0.17
C GLU A 237 -13.89 3.14 0.96
N GLY A 238 -12.73 3.79 0.77
CA GLY A 238 -12.38 5.06 1.40
C GLY A 238 -11.85 4.94 2.82
N TRP A 239 -11.40 3.76 3.26
CA TRP A 239 -10.85 3.59 4.60
C TRP A 239 -9.41 4.11 4.68
N ALA A 240 -9.09 4.79 5.78
CA ALA A 240 -7.72 5.13 6.12
C ALA A 240 -6.94 3.86 6.48
N TYR A 241 -5.72 3.73 5.98
CA TYR A 241 -4.85 2.59 6.25
C TYR A 241 -3.67 3.00 7.14
N ILE A 242 -3.48 2.28 8.24
CA ILE A 242 -2.38 2.48 9.18
C ILE A 242 -1.65 1.15 9.36
N LYS A 243 -0.32 1.16 9.17
CA LYS A 243 0.53 -0.01 9.39
C LYS A 243 1.33 0.17 10.68
N VAL A 244 1.36 -0.89 11.49
CA VAL A 244 2.18 -1.02 12.69
C VAL A 244 3.12 -2.22 12.56
#